data_AF-A0A6S7B237-F1
#
_entry.id   AF-A0A6S7B237-F1
#
_cell.length_a   1.000
_cell.length_b   1.000
_cell.length_c   1.000
_cell.angle_alpha   90.00
_cell.angle_beta   90.00
_cell.angle_gamma   90.00
#
_symmetry.space_group_name_H-M   'P 1'
#
loop_
_entity.id
_entity.type
_entity.pdbx_description
1 polymer ?
#
loop_
_entity_poly.entity_id
_entity_poly.type
_entity_poly.pdbx_seq_one_letter_code
_entity_poly.pdbx_strand_id
1 'polypeptide(L)'
;MSDIENGGQAFPWCGDLNETPFISLGATLRDYFAVRAPAEIPDWFKHAPATSRPVIPVPHASLTSEQYKEWDGLDEWLELSDVSNEVREFHAKYKAAIDAAYAWDRDQEIARYFAWRWRYADSMLKARQA
;
A
#
# COMPACT_ATOMS: atom_id res chain seq x y z
N MET A 1 20.97 10.84 2.57
CA MET A 1 20.50 9.88 1.54
C MET A 1 21.17 10.32 0.26
N SER A 2 22.09 9.54 -0.31
CA SER A 2 22.71 9.92 -1.58
C SER A 2 21.64 9.84 -2.67
N ASP A 3 21.38 10.96 -3.34
CA ASP A 3 20.49 10.99 -4.50
C ASP A 3 21.06 10.02 -5.55
N ILE A 4 20.38 8.88 -5.74
CA ILE A 4 20.77 7.93 -6.80
C ILE A 4 20.40 8.62 -8.10
N GLU A 5 21.42 9.08 -8.84
CA GLU A 5 21.26 9.62 -10.18
C GLU A 5 20.46 8.63 -11.03
N ASN A 6 19.49 9.15 -11.79
CA ASN A 6 18.47 8.39 -12.52
C ASN A 6 19.04 7.50 -13.65
N GLY A 7 20.36 7.39 -13.76
CA GLY A 7 21.10 6.66 -14.78
C GLY A 7 21.10 7.31 -16.17
N GLY A 8 20.58 8.54 -16.30
CA GLY A 8 20.40 9.23 -17.58
C GLY A 8 19.22 8.72 -18.40
N GLN A 9 19.16 9.07 -19.68
CA GLN A 9 18.13 8.60 -20.60
C GLN A 9 18.26 7.09 -20.85
N ALA A 10 17.12 6.38 -20.86
CA ALA A 10 17.11 4.94 -21.12
C ALA A 10 17.58 4.59 -22.55
N PHE A 11 17.26 5.44 -23.52
CA PHE A 11 17.61 5.27 -24.93
C PHE A 11 18.37 6.51 -25.42
N PRO A 12 19.55 6.34 -26.08
CA PRO A 12 20.22 7.46 -26.70
C PRO A 12 19.37 8.06 -27.82
N TRP A 13 19.47 9.37 -28.03
CA TRP A 13 18.73 10.10 -29.06
C TRP A 13 19.11 9.58 -30.45
N CYS A 14 18.15 8.97 -31.16
CA CYS A 14 18.34 8.41 -32.50
C CYS A 14 17.67 9.28 -33.58
N GLY A 15 18.13 10.53 -33.76
CA GLY A 15 17.78 11.34 -34.93
C GLY A 15 16.34 11.86 -35.02
N ASP A 16 16.02 12.44 -36.19
CA ASP A 16 14.93 13.40 -36.45
C ASP A 16 13.52 12.87 -36.10
N LEU A 17 12.71 13.73 -35.45
CA LEU A 17 11.41 13.41 -34.84
C LEU A 17 10.33 12.94 -35.84
N ASN A 18 10.60 13.05 -37.13
CA ASN A 18 9.67 12.74 -38.21
C ASN A 18 9.57 11.24 -38.52
N GLU A 19 10.50 10.39 -38.08
CA GLU A 19 10.54 8.97 -38.49
C GLU A 19 10.17 7.96 -37.40
N THR A 20 10.05 8.35 -36.13
CA THR A 20 9.75 7.41 -35.03
C THR A 20 8.87 8.00 -33.91
N PRO A 21 7.54 7.93 -34.01
CA PRO A 21 6.61 8.54 -33.05
C PRO A 21 6.54 7.84 -31.67
N PHE A 22 7.31 6.78 -31.43
CA PHE A 22 7.24 5.94 -30.23
C PHE A 22 8.53 5.91 -29.39
N ILE A 23 9.56 6.70 -29.73
CA ILE A 23 10.72 6.80 -28.84
C ILE A 23 10.25 7.43 -27.54
N SER A 24 10.40 6.72 -26.43
CA SER A 24 10.07 7.16 -25.07
C SER A 24 10.92 8.37 -24.65
N LEU A 25 10.66 9.52 -25.27
CA LEU A 25 11.27 10.83 -25.04
C LEU A 25 10.89 11.28 -23.62
N GLY A 26 11.65 10.81 -22.63
CA GLY A 26 11.47 11.18 -21.23
C GLY A 26 11.71 10.06 -20.22
N ALA A 27 11.74 8.79 -20.65
CA ALA A 27 12.00 7.68 -19.73
C ALA A 27 13.49 7.64 -19.34
N THR A 28 13.75 7.66 -18.03
CA THR A 28 15.08 7.45 -17.49
C THR A 28 15.43 5.97 -17.48
N LEU A 29 16.72 5.66 -17.40
CA LEU A 29 17.18 4.28 -17.27
C LEU A 29 16.61 3.61 -16.01
N ARG A 30 16.38 4.39 -14.95
CA ARG A 30 15.67 3.94 -13.75
C ARG A 30 14.25 3.47 -14.06
N ASP A 31 13.48 4.24 -14.83
CA ASP A 31 12.11 3.89 -15.24
C ASP A 31 12.10 2.61 -16.07
N TYR A 32 13.08 2.47 -16.98
CA TYR A 32 13.25 1.25 -17.78
C TYR A 32 13.45 0.01 -16.89
N PHE A 33 14.35 0.07 -15.90
CA PHE A 33 14.55 -1.06 -14.98
C PHE A 33 13.33 -1.32 -14.08
N ALA A 34 12.62 -0.27 -13.65
CA ALA A 34 11.43 -0.43 -12.83
C ALA A 34 10.31 -1.18 -13.58
N VAL A 35 10.15 -0.91 -14.88
CA VAL A 35 9.19 -1.63 -15.75
C VAL A 35 9.64 -3.07 -16.00
N ARG A 36 10.96 -3.32 -16.03
CA ARG A 36 11.56 -4.65 -16.24
C ARG A 36 11.72 -5.50 -14.98
N ALA A 37 11.36 -4.97 -13.81
CA ALA A 37 11.47 -5.71 -12.57
C ALA A 37 10.65 -7.00 -12.60
N PRO A 38 11.12 -8.08 -11.96
CA PRO A 38 10.35 -9.33 -11.83
C PRO A 38 8.98 -9.07 -11.21
N ALA A 39 7.96 -9.76 -11.75
CA ALA A 39 6.59 -9.65 -11.25
C ALA A 39 6.43 -10.22 -9.83
N GLU A 40 7.17 -11.28 -9.52
CA GLU A 40 7.23 -11.88 -8.20
C GLU A 40 8.10 -11.02 -7.28
N ILE A 41 7.51 -10.61 -6.14
CA ILE A 41 8.23 -9.89 -5.09
C ILE A 41 8.93 -10.93 -4.22
N PRO A 42 10.26 -10.86 -4.04
CA PRO A 42 10.96 -11.80 -3.17
C PRO A 42 10.52 -11.69 -1.70
N ASP A 43 10.46 -12.82 -0.99
CA ASP A 43 10.04 -12.87 0.42
C ASP A 43 10.90 -12.01 1.37
N TRP A 44 12.17 -11.78 1.00
CA TRP A 44 13.08 -10.95 1.79
C TRP A 44 12.81 -9.46 1.62
N PHE A 45 12.05 -9.03 0.60
CA PHE A 45 11.73 -7.63 0.37
C PHE A 45 10.64 -7.17 1.35
N LYS A 46 11.02 -6.29 2.27
CA LYS A 46 10.11 -5.70 3.24
C LYS A 46 9.81 -4.25 2.86
N HIS A 47 8.58 -4.00 2.43
CA HIS A 47 8.07 -2.64 2.26
C HIS A 47 7.81 -2.02 3.63
N ALA A 48 8.27 -0.78 3.81
CA ALA A 48 8.03 0.01 5.02
C ALA A 48 6.94 1.05 4.69
N PRO A 49 5.71 0.89 5.20
CA PRO A 49 4.63 1.84 4.99
C PRO A 49 4.98 3.23 5.51
N ALA A 50 4.59 4.29 4.79
CA ALA A 50 4.73 5.67 5.26
C ALA A 50 3.74 6.02 6.38
N THR A 51 2.58 5.37 6.37
CA THR A 51 1.49 5.56 7.33
C THR A 51 1.27 4.30 8.13
N SER A 52 1.02 4.41 9.43
CA SER A 52 0.69 3.26 10.29
C SER A 52 -0.68 2.68 9.95
N ARG A 53 -0.84 1.36 10.14
CA ARG A 53 -2.13 0.68 10.03
C ARG A 53 -3.12 1.25 11.05
N PRO A 54 -4.39 1.51 10.67
CA PRO A 54 -5.44 1.90 11.60
C PRO A 54 -5.56 0.89 12.76
N VAL A 55 -5.76 1.41 13.97
CA VAL A 55 -5.93 0.59 15.17
C VAL A 55 -7.39 0.20 15.29
N ILE A 56 -7.66 -1.10 15.32
CA ILE A 56 -9.00 -1.64 15.56
C ILE A 56 -9.24 -1.66 17.07
N PRO A 57 -10.30 -1.01 17.57
CA PRO A 57 -10.59 -1.01 19.00
C PRO A 57 -10.97 -2.42 19.47
N VAL A 58 -10.42 -2.84 20.62
CA VAL A 58 -10.69 -4.17 21.18
C VAL A 58 -11.99 -4.11 22.00
N PRO A 59 -13.02 -4.93 21.68
CA PRO A 59 -14.32 -4.88 22.35
C PRO A 59 -14.23 -5.04 23.87
N HIS A 60 -13.55 -6.08 24.36
CA HIS A 60 -13.40 -6.33 25.80
C HIS A 60 -12.62 -5.27 26.58
N ALA A 61 -11.83 -4.44 25.90
CA ALA A 61 -11.10 -3.35 26.54
C ALA A 61 -11.93 -2.05 26.61
N SER A 62 -12.99 -1.95 25.78
CA SER A 62 -13.74 -0.72 25.57
C SER A 62 -15.17 -0.80 26.10
N LEU A 63 -15.72 -2.00 26.23
CA LEU A 63 -17.09 -2.26 26.67
C LEU A 63 -17.10 -2.98 28.02
N THR A 64 -18.14 -2.74 28.82
CA THR A 64 -18.44 -3.58 29.99
C THR A 64 -18.87 -4.98 29.55
N SER A 65 -18.87 -5.95 30.48
CA SER A 65 -19.31 -7.33 30.16
C SER A 65 -20.75 -7.41 29.63
N GLU A 66 -21.63 -6.51 30.05
CA GLU A 66 -23.03 -6.47 29.60
C GLU A 66 -23.13 -5.84 28.20
N GLN A 67 -22.45 -4.72 27.98
CA GLN A 67 -22.36 -4.08 26.67
C GLN A 67 -21.66 -4.97 25.64
N TYR A 68 -20.67 -5.75 26.06
CA TYR A 68 -20.02 -6.73 25.20
C TYR A 68 -21.02 -7.78 24.72
N LYS A 69 -21.90 -8.30 25.58
CA LYS A 69 -22.93 -9.28 25.18
C LYS A 69 -23.95 -8.68 24.21
N GLU A 70 -24.34 -7.42 24.43
CA GLU A 70 -25.19 -6.68 23.47
C GLU A 70 -24.50 -6.54 22.12
N TRP A 71 -23.22 -6.17 22.12
CA TRP A 71 -22.42 -6.02 20.91
C TRP A 71 -22.19 -7.33 20.17
N ASP A 72 -21.89 -8.41 20.90
CA ASP A 72 -21.66 -9.78 20.40
C ASP A 72 -22.91 -10.34 19.73
N GLY A 73 -24.10 -10.00 20.24
CA GLY A 73 -25.37 -10.39 19.63
C GLY A 73 -25.86 -9.49 18.51
N LEU A 74 -25.21 -8.36 18.28
CA LEU A 74 -25.62 -7.41 17.24
C LEU A 74 -25.33 -7.98 15.85
N ASP A 75 -26.28 -7.79 14.92
CA ASP A 75 -26.31 -8.39 13.57
C ASP A 75 -26.58 -9.92 13.52
N GLU A 76 -26.54 -10.63 14.67
CA GLU A 76 -26.89 -12.07 14.75
C GLU A 76 -28.30 -12.31 15.32
N TRP A 77 -28.63 -11.70 16.47
CA TRP A 77 -29.93 -11.85 17.14
C TRP A 77 -30.45 -10.57 17.82
N LEU A 78 -29.70 -9.47 17.72
CA LEU A 78 -30.10 -8.12 18.13
C LEU A 78 -29.99 -7.15 16.96
N GLU A 79 -30.97 -6.29 16.81
CA GLU A 79 -30.91 -5.16 15.88
C GLU A 79 -30.23 -3.95 16.54
N LEU A 80 -29.79 -2.99 15.73
CA LEU A 80 -29.19 -1.73 16.22
C LEU A 80 -30.13 -0.96 17.17
N SER A 81 -31.45 -1.12 17.02
CA SER A 81 -32.44 -0.51 17.92
C SER A 81 -32.49 -1.15 19.31
N ASP A 82 -32.05 -2.41 19.42
CA ASP A 82 -32.20 -3.22 20.63
C ASP A 82 -31.05 -3.04 21.61
N VAL A 83 -29.99 -2.34 21.19
CA VAL A 83 -28.78 -2.12 21.97
C VAL A 83 -28.65 -0.69 22.50
N SER A 84 -27.91 -0.56 23.59
CA SER A 84 -27.55 0.71 24.20
C SER A 84 -26.85 1.66 23.21
N ASN A 85 -27.00 2.97 23.41
CA ASN A 85 -26.36 3.98 22.55
C ASN A 85 -24.83 3.80 22.53
N GLU A 86 -24.24 3.45 23.66
CA GLU A 86 -22.81 3.21 23.83
C GLU A 86 -22.33 2.06 22.93
N VAL A 87 -23.10 0.97 22.86
CA VAL A 87 -22.81 -0.17 21.98
C VAL A 87 -22.94 0.22 20.52
N ARG A 88 -23.94 1.03 20.15
CA ARG A 88 -24.08 1.53 18.76
C ARG A 88 -22.90 2.40 18.34
N GLU A 89 -22.50 3.34 19.20
CA GLU A 89 -21.36 4.21 18.94
C GLU A 89 -20.06 3.42 18.82
N PHE A 90 -19.85 2.46 19.73
CA PHE A 90 -18.70 1.57 19.67
C PHE A 90 -18.72 0.74 18.38
N HIS A 91 -19.85 0.13 18.03
CA HIS A 91 -20.01 -0.68 16.84
C HIS A 91 -19.74 0.13 15.56
N ALA A 92 -20.23 1.36 15.47
CA ALA A 92 -19.94 2.26 14.36
C ALA A 92 -18.44 2.57 14.23
N LYS A 93 -17.78 2.90 15.36
CA LYS A 93 -16.32 3.11 15.40
C LYS A 93 -15.54 1.86 15.01
N TYR A 94 -15.98 0.70 15.49
CA TYR A 94 -15.37 -0.60 15.21
C TYR A 94 -15.47 -0.95 13.71
N LYS A 95 -16.66 -0.87 13.10
CA LYS A 95 -16.86 -1.10 11.66
C LYS A 95 -16.00 -0.14 10.84
N ALA A 96 -16.03 1.15 11.15
CA ALA A 96 -15.21 2.15 10.46
C ALA A 96 -13.70 1.85 10.56
N ALA A 97 -13.21 1.43 11.74
CA ALA A 97 -11.80 1.07 11.93
C ALA A 97 -11.41 -0.19 11.16
N ILE A 98 -12.29 -1.19 11.09
CA ILE A 98 -12.09 -2.40 10.29
C ILE A 98 -12.02 -2.06 8.81
N ASP A 99 -12.98 -1.31 8.30
CA ASP A 99 -13.04 -0.94 6.89
C ASP A 99 -11.80 -0.12 6.48
N ALA A 100 -11.39 0.82 7.34
CA ALA A 100 -10.16 1.59 7.16
C ALA A 100 -8.91 0.69 7.18
N ALA A 101 -8.84 -0.29 8.08
CA ALA A 101 -7.73 -1.22 8.15
C ALA A 101 -7.64 -2.11 6.90
N TYR A 102 -8.77 -2.61 6.39
CA TYR A 102 -8.79 -3.37 5.14
C TYR A 102 -8.42 -2.53 3.92
N ALA A 103 -8.91 -1.28 3.84
CA ALA A 103 -8.51 -0.36 2.79
C ALA A 103 -6.99 -0.11 2.84
N TRP A 104 -6.45 0.16 4.03
CA TRP A 104 -5.02 0.33 4.23
C TRP A 104 -4.22 -0.92 3.82
N ASP A 105 -4.66 -2.12 4.21
CA ASP A 105 -3.97 -3.37 3.87
C ASP A 105 -3.92 -3.58 2.34
N ARG A 106 -5.02 -3.28 1.62
CA ARG A 106 -5.04 -3.32 0.14
C ARG A 106 -4.09 -2.30 -0.48
N ASP A 107 -4.10 -1.07 0.02
CA ASP A 107 -3.24 0.00 -0.49
C ASP A 107 -1.75 -0.30 -0.23
N GLN A 108 -1.41 -0.90 0.92
CA GLN A 108 -0.05 -1.31 1.21
C GLN A 108 0.42 -2.49 0.36
N GLU A 109 -0.47 -3.42 0.02
CA GLU A 109 -0.13 -4.49 -0.90
C GLU A 109 0.24 -3.94 -2.28
N ILE A 110 -0.56 -3.00 -2.81
CA ILE A 110 -0.25 -2.30 -4.07
C ILE A 110 1.06 -1.51 -3.95
N ALA A 111 1.25 -0.76 -2.87
CA ALA A 111 2.46 0.02 -2.63
C ALA A 111 3.71 -0.87 -2.58
N ARG A 112 3.61 -2.08 -2.02
CA ARG A 112 4.69 -3.06 -1.98
C ARG A 112 5.17 -3.45 -3.38
N TYR A 113 4.27 -3.65 -4.34
CA TYR A 113 4.65 -3.92 -5.74
C TYR A 113 5.42 -2.76 -6.36
N PHE A 114 4.94 -1.53 -6.20
CA PHE A 114 5.65 -0.37 -6.74
C PHE A 114 7.00 -0.16 -6.07
N ALA A 115 7.07 -0.29 -4.74
CA ALA A 115 8.30 -0.17 -3.98
C ALA A 115 9.35 -1.20 -4.42
N TRP A 116 8.93 -2.45 -4.69
CA TRP A 116 9.80 -3.49 -5.22
C TRP A 116 10.41 -3.10 -6.57
N ARG A 117 9.59 -2.62 -7.50
CA ARG A 117 10.04 -2.21 -8.85
C ARG A 117 11.13 -1.13 -8.78
N TRP A 118 10.92 -0.13 -7.92
CA TRP A 118 11.91 0.93 -7.73
C TRP A 118 13.16 0.44 -7.02
N ARG A 119 13.03 -0.45 -6.03
CA ARG A 119 14.18 -1.06 -5.36
C ARG A 119 15.03 -1.90 -6.32
N TYR A 120 14.39 -2.65 -7.21
CA TYR A 120 15.05 -3.40 -8.27
C TYR A 120 15.80 -2.45 -9.22
N ALA A 121 15.14 -1.39 -9.68
CA ALA A 121 15.77 -0.39 -10.55
C ALA A 121 17.02 0.23 -9.94
N ASP A 122 16.94 0.64 -8.68
CA ASP A 122 18.08 1.20 -7.94
C ASP A 122 19.22 0.19 -7.80
N SER A 123 18.90 -1.10 -7.66
CA SER A 123 19.90 -2.17 -7.55
C SER A 123 20.60 -2.42 -8.90
N MET A 124 19.87 -2.37 -10.01
CA MET A 124 20.44 -2.48 -11.36
C MET A 124 21.33 -1.30 -11.72
N LEU A 125 20.94 -0.07 -11.35
CA LEU A 125 21.77 1.12 -11.53
C LEU A 125 23.08 1.01 -10.75
N LYS A 126 23.01 0.59 -9.48
CA LYS A 126 24.21 0.37 -8.66
C LYS A 126 25.13 -0.69 -9.23
N ALA A 127 24.58 -1.83 -9.68
CA ALA A 127 25.38 -2.90 -10.29
C ALA A 127 26.08 -2.47 -11.58
N ARG A 128 25.51 -1.50 -12.32
CA ARG A 128 26.13 -0.93 -13.52
C ARG A 128 27.26 0.06 -13.21
N GLN A 129 27.20 0.75 -12.08
CA GLN A 129 28.21 1.74 -11.66
C GLN A 129 29.41 1.12 -10.92
N ALA A 130 29.31 -0.15 -10.50
CA ALA A 130 30.36 -0.94 -9.86
C ALA A 130 31.28 -1.60 -10.89
#